data_AF-A0A920KY96-F1
#
_entry.id   AF-A0A920KY96-F1
#
_cell.length_a   1.000
_cell.length_b   1.000
_cell.length_c   1.000
_cell.angle_alpha   90.00
_cell.angle_beta   90.00
_cell.angle_gamma   90.00
#
_symmetry.space_group_name_H-M   'P 1'
#
loop_
_entity.id
_entity.type
_entity.pdbx_description
1 polymer ?
#
loop_
_entity_poly.entity_id
_entity_poly.type
_entity_poly.pdbx_seq_one_letter_code
_entity_poly.pdbx_strand_id
1 'polypeptide(L)' 'MKGPLFYAKILLFGEYGIIKDAKGLSIPYNFYKGALKISNTKTDSAKASNQKLTEFADYLENFRQQIGVFQLRGISS' A
#
# COMPACT_ATOMS: atom_id res chain seq x y z
N MET A 1 -0.83 -21.61 -10.26
CA MET A 1 -2.06 -21.51 -9.41
C MET A 1 -2.57 -20.07 -9.48
N LYS A 2 -3.86 -19.84 -9.74
CA LYS A 2 -4.43 -18.48 -9.67
C LYS A 2 -4.39 -18.06 -8.19
N GLY A 3 -3.56 -17.08 -7.84
CA GLY A 3 -3.47 -16.55 -6.48
C GLY A 3 -4.81 -15.95 -6.00
N PRO A 4 -4.93 -15.65 -4.69
CA PRO A 4 -6.16 -15.09 -4.12
C PRO A 4 -6.55 -13.78 -4.82
N LEU A 5 -7.85 -13.60 -5.04
CA LEU A 5 -8.43 -12.36 -5.54
C LEU A 5 -8.51 -11.34 -4.39
N PHE A 6 -7.91 -10.18 -4.61
CA PHE A 6 -7.98 -9.03 -3.72
C PHE A 6 -9.10 -8.12 -4.20
N TYR A 7 -10.08 -7.89 -3.33
CA TYR A 7 -11.21 -7.01 -3.60
C TYR A 7 -10.91 -5.62 -3.04
N ALA A 8 -11.25 -4.59 -3.78
CA ALA A 8 -11.34 -3.25 -3.22
C ALA A 8 -12.36 -3.25 -2.06
N LYS A 9 -12.23 -2.29 -1.15
CA LYS A 9 -13.13 -2.14 0.00
C LYS A 9 -13.79 -0.78 -0.04
N ILE A 10 -15.08 -0.73 0.26
CA ILE A 10 -15.79 0.51 0.57
C ILE A 10 -15.84 0.59 2.08
N LEU A 11 -15.29 1.66 2.64
CA LEU A 11 -15.39 1.95 4.06
C LEU A 11 -16.71 2.68 4.31
N LEU A 12 -17.60 2.07 5.09
CA LEU A 12 -18.91 2.64 5.42
C LEU A 12 -18.81 3.55 6.65
N PHE A 13 -17.96 3.17 7.63
CA PHE A 13 -17.76 3.91 8.86
C PHE A 13 -16.32 3.74 9.38
N GLY A 14 -15.86 4.72 10.14
CA GLY A 14 -14.60 4.64 10.88
C GLY A 14 -13.36 5.14 10.13
N GLU A 15 -13.52 6.01 9.13
CA GLU A 15 -12.42 6.58 8.31
C GLU A 15 -11.19 7.00 9.12
N TYR A 16 -11.26 8.16 9.79
CA TYR A 16 -10.15 8.65 10.62
C TYR A 16 -10.08 7.91 11.97
N GLY A 17 -11.16 7.23 12.36
CA GLY A 17 -11.23 6.47 13.60
C GLY A 17 -10.26 5.29 13.62
N ILE A 18 -10.13 4.55 12.52
CA ILE A 18 -9.19 3.41 12.41
C ILE A 18 -7.74 3.84 12.63
N ILE A 19 -7.38 5.06 12.23
CA ILE A 19 -6.03 5.61 12.44
C ILE A 19 -5.75 5.83 13.93
N LYS A 20 -6.79 5.98 14.75
CA LYS A 20 -6.74 6.14 16.21
C LYS A 20 -7.14 4.85 16.95
N ASP A 21 -6.95 3.69 16.33
CA ASP A 21 -7.25 2.37 16.89
C ASP A 21 -8.76 2.13 17.20
N ALA A 22 -9.65 2.94 16.62
CA ALA A 22 -11.09 2.70 16.71
C ALA A 22 -11.55 1.67 15.65
N LYS A 23 -12.70 1.06 15.90
CA LYS A 23 -13.31 0.11 14.93
C LYS A 23 -13.88 0.87 13.73
N GLY A 24 -13.78 0.26 12.56
CA GLY A 24 -14.50 0.68 11.36
C GLY A 24 -15.24 -0.48 10.70
N LEU A 25 -16.14 -0.15 9.78
CA LEU A 25 -16.97 -1.12 9.06
C LEU A 25 -16.76 -0.92 7.56
N SER A 26 -16.36 -1.98 6.87
CA SER A 26 -16.15 -1.95 5.42
C SER A 26 -16.77 -3.17 4.74
N ILE A 27 -17.19 -3.01 3.48
CA ILE A 27 -17.67 -4.10 2.63
C ILE A 27 -16.75 -4.29 1.42
N PRO A 28 -16.62 -5.52 0.88
CA PRO A 28 -15.90 -5.74 -0.37
C PRO A 28 -16.66 -5.12 -1.55
N TYR A 29 -15.92 -4.50 -2.47
CA TYR A 29 -16.44 -3.96 -3.71
C TYR A 29 -16.06 -4.86 -4.89
N ASN A 30 -17.06 -5.56 -5.42
CA ASN A 30 -16.86 -6.65 -6.37
C ASN A 30 -16.37 -6.21 -7.77
N PHE A 31 -16.60 -4.95 -8.14
CA PHE A 31 -16.26 -4.44 -9.48
C PHE A 31 -14.76 -4.19 -9.63
N TYR A 32 -14.10 -3.68 -8.59
CA TYR A 32 -12.66 -3.51 -8.57
C TYR A 32 -12.01 -4.62 -7.77
N LYS A 33 -11.40 -5.57 -8.47
CA LYS A 33 -10.66 -6.67 -7.89
C LYS A 33 -9.47 -7.04 -8.77
N GLY A 34 -8.41 -7.49 -8.13
CA GLY A 34 -7.17 -7.87 -8.79
C GLY A 34 -6.60 -9.15 -8.20
N ALA A 35 -5.59 -9.70 -8.86
CA ALA A 35 -4.79 -10.79 -8.30
C ALA A 35 -3.33 -10.40 -8.44
N LEU A 36 -2.53 -10.67 -7.39
CA LEU A 36 -1.09 -10.55 -7.48
C LEU A 36 -0.57 -11.68 -8.37
N LYS A 37 0.09 -11.32 -9.47
CA LYS A 37 0.67 -12.27 -10.42
C LYS A 37 2.19 -12.23 -10.29
N ILE A 38 2.77 -13.34 -9.86
CA ILE A 38 4.22 -13.54 -9.85
C ILE A 38 4.55 -14.40 -11.07
N SER A 39 5.31 -13.84 -12.00
CA SER A 39 5.73 -14.51 -13.24
C SER A 39 7.19 -14.92 -13.12
N ASN A 40 7.51 -16.16 -13.48
CA ASN A 40 8.89 -16.62 -13.65
C ASN A 40 9.50 -16.16 -14.99
N THR A 41 8.68 -15.58 -15.86
CA THR A 41 9.07 -15.15 -17.21
C THR A 41 9.55 -13.70 -17.19
N LYS A 42 10.75 -13.44 -17.71
CA LYS A 42 11.37 -12.11 -17.81
C LYS A 42 10.90 -11.33 -19.04
N THR A 43 9.58 -11.21 -19.24
CA THR A 43 9.05 -10.38 -20.32
C THR A 43 9.34 -8.91 -20.05
N ASP A 44 9.39 -8.08 -21.08
CA ASP A 44 9.71 -6.66 -20.90
C ASP A 44 8.63 -5.93 -20.09
N SER A 45 7.36 -6.34 -20.23
CA SER A 45 6.26 -5.86 -19.36
C SER A 45 6.48 -6.24 -17.88
N ALA A 46 6.93 -7.47 -17.59
CA ALA A 46 7.23 -7.89 -16.21
C ALA A 46 8.43 -7.13 -15.63
N LYS A 47 9.48 -6.89 -16.43
CA LYS A 47 10.63 -6.08 -16.04
C LYS A 47 10.21 -4.64 -15.73
N ALA A 48 9.44 -4.01 -16.62
CA ALA A 48 8.95 -2.64 -16.43
C ALA A 48 8.05 -2.54 -15.19
N SER A 49 7.15 -3.50 -14.96
CA SER A 49 6.33 -3.56 -13.74
C SER A 49 7.18 -3.68 -12.47
N ASN A 50 8.18 -4.57 -12.46
CA ASN A 50 9.05 -4.77 -11.30
C ASN A 50 9.96 -3.56 -11.04
N GLN A 51 10.39 -2.87 -12.10
CA GLN A 51 11.15 -1.63 -11.99
C GLN A 51 10.31 -0.56 -11.26
N LYS A 52 9.03 -0.39 -11.61
CA LYS A 52 8.14 0.54 -10.89
C LYS A 52 7.95 0.21 -9.42
N LEU A 53 7.90 -1.08 -9.07
CA LEU A 53 7.85 -1.51 -7.67
C LEU A 53 9.14 -1.16 -6.92
N THR A 54 10.30 -1.29 -7.58
CA THR A 54 11.61 -0.93 -7.00
C THR A 54 11.70 0.58 -6.79
N GLU A 55 11.39 1.38 -7.82
CA GLU A 55 11.36 2.85 -7.74
C GLU A 55 10.44 3.34 -6.61
N PHE A 56 9.28 2.70 -6.43
CA PHE A 56 8.35 3.05 -5.37
C PHE A 56 8.87 2.65 -3.97
N ALA A 57 9.53 1.50 -3.83
CA ALA A 57 10.16 1.10 -2.58
C ALA A 57 11.27 2.08 -2.18
N ASP A 58 12.14 2.47 -3.12
CA ASP A 58 13.19 3.46 -2.91
C ASP A 58 12.60 4.83 -2.49
N TYR A 59 11.51 5.24 -3.14
CA TYR A 59 10.79 6.45 -2.75
C TYR A 59 10.28 6.38 -1.30
N LEU A 60 9.67 5.26 -0.89
CA LEU A 60 9.17 5.09 0.48
C LEU A 60 10.29 5.07 1.52
N GLU A 61 11.44 4.47 1.21
CA GLU A 61 12.60 4.45 2.09
C GLU A 61 13.15 5.88 2.30
N ASN A 62 13.32 6.63 1.21
CA ASN A 62 13.72 8.03 1.27
C ASN A 62 12.70 8.90 2.02
N PHE A 63 11.41 8.70 1.79
CA PHE A 63 10.34 9.40 2.48
C PHE A 63 10.33 9.11 3.98
N ARG A 64 10.60 7.86 4.38
CA ARG A 64 10.73 7.49 5.79
C ARG A 64 11.88 8.22 6.48
N GLN A 65 13.01 8.41 5.81
CA GLN A 65 14.12 9.21 6.35
C GLN A 65 13.70 10.66 6.59
N GLN A 66 12.90 11.25 5.69
CA GLN A 66 12.38 12.60 5.86
C GLN A 66 11.39 12.72 7.03
N ILE A 67 10.49 11.74 7.21
CA ILE A 67 9.56 11.71 8.35
C ILE A 67 10.28 11.45 9.68
N GLY A 68 11.27 10.56 9.69
CA GLY A 68 12.08 10.30 10.89
C GLY A 68 12.82 11.54 11.38
N VAL A 69 13.27 12.40 10.47
CA VAL A 69 13.85 13.73 10.80
C VAL A 69 12.79 14.68 11.35
N PHE A 70 11.53 14.56 10.93
CA PHE A 70 10.44 15.46 11.37
C PHE A 70 10.01 15.21 12.83
N GLN A 71 10.16 13.98 13.36
CA GLN A 71 9.80 13.67 14.75
C GLN A 71 10.82 14.16 15.80
N LEU A 72 12.04 14.56 15.42
CA LEU A 72 13.09 14.98 16.36
C LEU A 72 13.12 16.49 16.67
N ARG A 73 12.23 17.31 16.08
CA ARG A 73 12.13 18.75 16.36
C ARG A 73 10.89 19.17 17.17
N GLY A 74 10.07 18.21 17.60
CA GLY A 74 8.81 18.46 18.31
C GLY A 74 8.86 18.31 19.83
N ILE A 75 10.01 17.99 20.43
CA ILE A 75 10.15 17.86 21.89
C ILE A 75 11.42 18.63 22.32
N SER A 76 11.34 19.95 22.26
CA SER A 76 12.25 20.85 22.96
C SER A 76 11.47 22.10 23.36
N SER A 77 10.68 21.95 24.42
CA SER A 77 10.22 23.00 25.33
C SER A 77 9.85 22.36 26.65
#